data_AF-A0AAN6ME09-F1
#
_entry.id   AF-A0AAN6ME09-F1
#
_cell.length_a   1.000
_cell.length_b   1.000
_cell.length_c   1.000
_cell.angle_alpha   90.00
_cell.angle_beta   90.00
_cell.angle_gamma   90.00
#
_symmetry.space_group_name_H-M   'P 1'
#
loop_
_entity.id
_entity.type
_entity.pdbx_description
1 polymer ?
#
loop_
_entity_poly.entity_id
_entity_poly.type
_entity_poly.pdbx_seq_one_letter_code
_entity_poly.pdbx_strand_id
1 'polypeptide(L)'
;SFDELFTQLPAFQVAICREHYSAVTAKSVVSHVGSYRRHLSTYIRQRIMEKAAALQEDSSLAADVDGIRLPSTVMPAIDGLPVWADGKKCMQCGYIHRTRKHIQHHCRSEHGWVNPRGRGGKPGTSAAGGLGEAWVDGVSCQQFGRTGRLQRLFEVLPAADAARKGNSERGRPEFEVRVWSLRTS
;
A
#
# COMPACT_ATOMS: atom_id res chain seq x y z
N SER A 1 19.45 13.51 -3.88
CA SER A 1 18.41 14.13 -4.73
C SER A 1 17.02 13.65 -4.30
N PHE A 2 15.91 14.15 -4.88
CA PHE A 2 14.55 13.72 -4.51
C PHE A 2 14.36 12.21 -4.76
N ASP A 3 14.76 11.72 -5.92
CA ASP A 3 14.54 10.32 -6.36
C ASP A 3 15.41 9.30 -5.61
N GLU A 4 16.46 9.75 -4.93
CA GLU A 4 17.23 8.91 -4.00
C GLU A 4 16.44 8.59 -2.73
N LEU A 5 15.60 9.53 -2.27
CA LEU A 5 14.91 9.46 -0.98
C LEU A 5 13.45 9.01 -1.13
N PHE A 6 12.85 9.28 -2.29
CA PHE A 6 11.44 9.08 -2.55
C PHE A 6 11.23 8.28 -3.84
N THR A 7 10.29 7.35 -3.79
CA THR A 7 9.77 6.67 -4.98
C THR A 7 8.45 7.33 -5.38
N GLN A 8 8.42 7.99 -6.54
CA GLN A 8 7.23 8.69 -7.02
C GLN A 8 6.15 7.70 -7.48
N LEU A 9 4.89 7.99 -7.18
CA LEU A 9 3.73 7.24 -7.64
C LEU A 9 2.68 8.21 -8.23
N PRO A 10 2.89 8.72 -9.46
CA PRO A 10 2.03 9.74 -10.06
C PRO A 10 0.56 9.32 -10.18
N ALA A 11 0.30 8.04 -10.42
CA ALA A 11 -1.07 7.49 -10.48
C ALA A 11 -1.88 7.72 -9.19
N PHE A 12 -1.19 7.80 -8.05
CA PHE A 12 -1.78 8.03 -6.73
C PHE A 12 -1.54 9.44 -6.19
N GLN A 13 -0.78 10.25 -6.94
CA GLN A 13 -0.36 11.60 -6.57
C GLN A 13 0.39 11.64 -5.24
N VAL A 14 1.23 10.65 -4.98
CA VAL A 14 2.06 10.57 -3.77
C VAL A 14 3.50 10.18 -4.11
N ALA A 15 4.41 10.40 -3.17
CA ALA A 15 5.75 9.83 -3.22
C ALA A 15 6.04 9.04 -1.94
N ILE A 16 6.62 7.86 -2.03
CA ILE A 16 6.91 6.99 -0.88
C ILE A 16 8.32 7.26 -0.38
N CYS A 17 8.47 7.64 0.90
CA CYS A 17 9.79 7.73 1.52
C CYS A 17 10.37 6.34 1.74
N ARG A 18 11.58 6.11 1.22
CA ARG A 18 12.24 4.79 1.27
C ARG A 18 12.66 4.33 2.67
N GLU A 19 12.83 5.26 3.61
CA GLU A 19 13.22 4.93 5.00
C GLU A 19 12.04 4.80 5.95
N HIS A 20 11.00 5.61 5.75
CA HIS A 20 9.86 5.67 6.68
C HIS A 20 8.66 4.85 6.22
N TYR A 21 8.75 4.28 5.02
CA TYR A 21 7.70 3.45 4.42
C TYR A 21 6.32 4.12 4.46
N SER A 22 6.32 5.43 4.14
CA SER A 22 5.13 6.26 4.16
C SER A 22 5.12 7.24 2.98
N ALA A 23 3.92 7.48 2.49
CA ALA A 23 3.63 8.43 1.44
C ALA A 23 3.69 9.87 1.96
N VAL A 24 4.20 10.75 1.11
CA VAL A 24 4.19 12.19 1.28
C VAL A 24 3.49 12.85 0.11
N THR A 25 3.00 14.05 0.38
CA THR A 25 2.37 15.02 -0.52
C THR A 25 3.28 16.24 -0.61
N ALA A 26 2.99 17.19 -1.51
CA ALA A 26 3.79 18.40 -1.66
C ALA A 26 3.85 19.22 -0.36
N LYS A 27 2.73 19.33 0.37
CA LYS A 27 2.68 19.99 1.68
C LYS A 27 3.42 19.22 2.78
N SER A 28 3.30 17.88 2.80
CA SER A 28 3.84 17.08 3.90
C SER A 28 5.33 16.73 3.74
N VAL A 29 5.90 16.80 2.53
CA VAL A 29 7.32 16.50 2.30
C VAL A 29 8.24 17.44 3.08
N VAL A 30 7.87 18.72 3.22
CA VAL A 30 8.65 19.74 3.95
C VAL A 30 8.77 19.35 5.42
N SER A 31 7.64 19.10 6.08
CA SER A 31 7.61 18.69 7.48
C SER A 31 8.24 17.32 7.67
N HIS A 32 8.03 16.38 6.74
CA HIS A 32 8.62 15.05 6.79
C HIS A 32 10.16 15.10 6.77
N VAL A 33 10.74 15.81 5.80
CA VAL A 33 12.18 16.02 5.72
C VAL A 33 12.68 16.79 6.94
N GLY A 34 11.94 17.79 7.39
CA GLY A 34 12.24 18.58 8.58
C GLY A 34 12.36 17.74 9.86
N SER A 35 11.41 16.84 10.09
CA SER A 35 11.35 16.03 11.32
C SER A 35 12.31 14.85 11.28
N TYR A 36 12.39 14.14 10.15
CA TYR A 36 13.07 12.84 10.09
C TYR A 36 14.43 12.88 9.40
N ARG A 37 14.74 13.96 8.66
CA ARG A 37 15.99 14.09 7.90
C ARG A 37 16.77 15.33 8.32
N ARG A 38 16.90 15.53 9.63
CA ARG A 38 17.53 16.73 10.21
C ARG A 38 18.97 16.94 9.74
N HIS A 39 19.66 15.87 9.42
CA HIS A 39 21.06 15.89 8.97
C HIS A 39 21.26 16.32 7.51
N LEU A 40 20.19 16.44 6.71
CA LEU A 40 20.33 16.93 5.34
C LEU A 40 20.68 18.42 5.34
N SER A 41 21.63 18.77 4.48
CA SER A 41 22.04 20.16 4.28
C SER A 41 20.88 21.00 3.75
N THR A 42 20.94 22.31 4.00
CA THR A 42 19.97 23.29 3.50
C THR A 42 19.81 23.19 1.98
N TYR A 43 20.91 23.00 1.25
CA TYR A 43 20.89 22.85 -0.21
C TYR A 43 20.07 21.64 -0.66
N ILE A 44 20.27 20.46 -0.06
CA ILE A 44 19.53 19.26 -0.43
C ILE A 44 18.04 19.40 -0.09
N ARG A 45 17.72 20.00 1.05
CA ARG A 45 16.32 20.29 1.43
C ARG A 45 15.64 21.19 0.42
N GLN A 46 16.32 22.27 0.01
CA GLN A 46 15.81 23.20 -0.99
C GLN A 46 15.53 22.49 -2.32
N ARG A 47 16.44 21.63 -2.79
CA ARG A 47 16.25 20.85 -4.02
C ARG A 47 15.09 19.86 -3.94
N ILE A 48 14.86 19.26 -2.78
CA ILE A 48 13.68 18.40 -2.53
C ILE A 48 12.40 19.22 -2.63
N MET A 49 12.38 20.43 -2.05
CA MET A 49 11.21 21.32 -2.08
C MET A 49 10.90 21.81 -3.49
N GLU A 50 11.91 22.26 -4.24
CA GLU A 50 11.76 22.67 -5.64
C GLU A 50 11.20 21.54 -6.50
N LYS A 51 11.73 20.31 -6.34
CA LYS A 51 11.21 19.16 -7.07
C LYS A 51 9.78 18.81 -6.67
N ALA A 52 9.44 18.88 -5.38
CA ALA A 52 8.09 18.62 -4.92
C ALA A 52 7.08 19.65 -5.44
N ALA A 53 7.47 20.92 -5.53
CA ALA A 53 6.64 21.97 -6.11
C ALA A 53 6.40 21.72 -7.61
N ALA A 54 7.44 21.39 -8.37
CA ALA A 54 7.29 21.03 -9.79
C ALA A 54 6.36 19.82 -9.99
N LEU A 55 6.47 18.80 -9.14
CA LEU A 55 5.58 17.63 -9.17
C LEU A 55 4.14 17.96 -8.75
N GLN A 56 3.94 19.03 -7.98
CA GLN A 56 2.61 19.50 -7.66
C GLN A 56 1.98 20.20 -8.87
N GLU A 57 2.74 21.03 -9.57
CA GLU A 57 2.29 21.76 -10.77
C GLU A 57 1.92 20.81 -11.91
N ASP A 58 2.67 19.72 -12.10
CA ASP A 58 2.38 18.69 -13.12
C ASP A 58 1.34 17.64 -12.68
N SER A 59 0.74 17.79 -11.50
CA SER A 59 -0.24 16.85 -10.91
C SER A 59 0.29 15.44 -10.58
N SER A 60 1.61 15.23 -10.55
CA SER A 60 2.23 13.98 -10.10
C SER A 60 2.27 13.82 -8.58
N LEU A 61 2.12 14.92 -7.84
CA LEU A 61 2.10 14.95 -6.37
C LEU A 61 0.95 15.83 -5.90
N ALA A 62 0.09 15.29 -5.02
CA ALA A 62 -1.04 16.03 -4.49
C ALA A 62 -0.53 17.16 -3.59
N ALA A 63 -1.26 18.27 -3.55
CA ALA A 63 -0.97 19.37 -2.62
C ALA A 63 -1.03 18.86 -1.17
N ASP A 64 -2.10 18.17 -0.80
CA ASP A 64 -2.35 17.63 0.52
C ASP A 64 -2.97 16.22 0.47
N VAL A 65 -3.34 15.70 1.65
CA VAL A 65 -3.88 14.35 1.80
C VAL A 65 -5.26 14.17 1.18
N ASP A 66 -6.01 15.25 0.92
CA ASP A 66 -7.35 15.16 0.34
C ASP A 66 -7.31 15.03 -1.18
N GLY A 67 -6.25 15.57 -1.82
CA GLY A 67 -5.99 15.42 -3.25
C GLY A 67 -5.46 14.04 -3.68
N ILE A 68 -5.05 13.17 -2.74
CA ILE A 68 -4.50 11.86 -3.11
C ILE A 68 -5.54 10.96 -3.76
N ARG A 69 -5.07 10.07 -4.64
CA ARG A 69 -5.90 9.01 -5.22
C ARG A 69 -5.59 7.69 -4.52
N LEU A 70 -6.63 7.03 -4.03
CA LEU A 70 -6.52 5.69 -3.47
C LEU A 70 -6.80 4.65 -4.56
N PRO A 71 -6.12 3.49 -4.52
CA PRO A 71 -6.45 2.39 -5.40
C PRO A 71 -7.93 2.00 -5.25
N SER A 72 -8.65 1.93 -6.37
CA SER A 72 -10.05 1.49 -6.44
C SER A 72 -10.20 0.01 -6.80
N THR A 73 -9.13 -0.61 -7.31
CA THR A 73 -9.07 -2.01 -7.72
C THR A 73 -7.88 -2.70 -7.07
N VAL A 74 -7.90 -4.04 -7.06
CA VAL A 74 -6.80 -4.86 -6.55
C VAL A 74 -5.58 -4.68 -7.46
N MET A 75 -4.42 -4.42 -6.85
CA MET A 75 -3.18 -4.14 -7.56
C MET A 75 -1.99 -4.90 -6.97
N PRO A 76 -0.84 -5.00 -7.66
CA PRO A 76 0.39 -5.48 -7.05
C PRO A 76 0.76 -4.65 -5.82
N ALA A 77 1.45 -5.28 -4.86
CA ALA A 77 1.97 -4.57 -3.70
C ALA A 77 2.94 -3.47 -4.16
N ILE A 78 2.80 -2.29 -3.57
CA ILE A 78 3.69 -1.16 -3.80
C ILE A 78 4.95 -1.37 -2.98
N ASP A 79 6.09 -1.34 -3.65
CA ASP A 79 7.41 -1.42 -3.02
C ASP A 79 7.63 -0.26 -2.05
N GLY A 80 8.23 -0.55 -0.91
CA GLY A 80 8.47 0.44 0.13
C GLY A 80 7.23 0.75 0.99
N LEU A 81 6.16 -0.04 0.92
CA LEU A 81 5.06 -0.03 1.89
C LEU A 81 4.92 -1.39 2.59
N PRO A 82 4.60 -1.42 3.89
CA PRO A 82 4.37 -2.67 4.60
C PRO A 82 3.15 -3.40 4.04
N VAL A 83 3.24 -4.72 3.86
CA VAL A 83 2.14 -5.59 3.45
C VAL A 83 1.62 -6.35 4.67
N TRP A 84 0.30 -6.38 4.85
CA TRP A 84 -0.35 -7.17 5.88
C TRP A 84 -1.29 -8.19 5.28
N ALA A 85 -1.21 -9.45 5.73
CA ALA A 85 -2.07 -10.55 5.29
C ALA A 85 -3.28 -10.79 6.22
N ASP A 86 -3.46 -9.97 7.26
CA ASP A 86 -4.52 -10.10 8.27
C ASP A 86 -5.74 -9.19 7.99
N GLY A 87 -5.81 -8.61 6.79
CA GLY A 87 -6.88 -7.70 6.37
C GLY A 87 -8.26 -8.37 6.33
N LYS A 88 -9.29 -7.58 6.63
CA LYS A 88 -10.70 -7.99 6.61
C LYS A 88 -11.47 -7.03 5.73
N LYS A 89 -11.97 -7.53 4.60
CA LYS A 89 -12.63 -6.73 3.57
C LYS A 89 -14.13 -6.92 3.63
N CYS A 90 -14.88 -5.85 3.85
CA CYS A 90 -16.33 -5.85 3.77
C CYS A 90 -16.78 -6.26 2.36
N MET A 91 -17.69 -7.23 2.27
CA MET A 91 -18.17 -7.72 0.98
C MET A 91 -19.12 -6.75 0.26
N GLN A 92 -19.77 -5.84 1.00
CA GLN A 92 -20.74 -4.91 0.41
C GLN A 92 -20.10 -3.67 -0.21
N CYS A 93 -19.08 -3.08 0.43
CA CYS A 93 -18.46 -1.84 -0.04
C CYS A 93 -16.94 -1.90 -0.22
N GLY A 94 -16.32 -3.05 0.04
CA GLY A 94 -14.88 -3.24 -0.10
C GLY A 94 -14.03 -2.56 0.97
N TYR A 95 -14.61 -1.95 2.01
CA TYR A 95 -13.86 -1.34 3.11
C TYR A 95 -12.97 -2.39 3.81
N ILE A 96 -11.71 -2.04 4.06
CA ILE A 96 -10.74 -2.95 4.67
C ILE A 96 -10.32 -2.42 6.04
N HIS A 97 -10.31 -3.32 7.02
CA HIS A 97 -9.67 -3.08 8.30
C HIS A 97 -8.98 -4.36 8.80
N ARG A 98 -7.87 -4.24 9.52
CA ARG A 98 -7.10 -5.41 10.01
C ARG A 98 -7.74 -6.10 11.21
N THR A 99 -8.31 -5.32 12.13
CA THR A 99 -8.94 -5.88 13.35
C THR A 99 -10.41 -6.24 13.15
N ARG A 100 -10.82 -7.36 13.79
CA ARG A 100 -12.21 -7.84 13.76
C ARG A 100 -13.20 -6.86 14.36
N LYS A 101 -12.82 -6.19 15.45
CA LYS A 101 -13.67 -5.20 16.14
C LYS A 101 -14.12 -4.09 15.19
N HIS A 102 -13.19 -3.53 14.41
CA HIS A 102 -13.50 -2.41 13.52
C HIS A 102 -14.28 -2.85 12.28
N ILE A 103 -13.97 -4.00 11.67
CA ILE A 103 -14.77 -4.46 10.53
C ILE A 103 -16.21 -4.80 10.95
N GLN A 104 -16.40 -5.37 12.14
CA GLN A 104 -17.74 -5.61 12.69
C GLN A 104 -18.49 -4.30 12.97
N HIS A 105 -17.80 -3.29 13.51
CA HIS A 105 -18.38 -1.97 13.73
C HIS A 105 -18.82 -1.35 12.40
N HIS A 106 -17.94 -1.36 11.39
CA HIS A 106 -18.24 -0.88 10.04
C HIS A 106 -19.45 -1.60 9.42
N CYS A 107 -19.46 -2.93 9.40
CA CYS A 107 -20.59 -3.68 8.84
C CYS A 107 -21.90 -3.40 9.58
N ARG A 108 -21.85 -3.15 10.90
CA ARG A 108 -23.03 -2.77 11.67
C ARG A 108 -23.49 -1.35 11.39
N SER A 109 -22.58 -0.37 11.37
CA SER A 109 -22.92 1.05 11.24
C SER A 109 -23.36 1.40 9.83
N GLU A 110 -22.63 0.91 8.83
CA GLU A 110 -22.85 1.29 7.43
C GLU A 110 -23.89 0.40 6.73
N HIS A 111 -23.95 -0.87 7.13
CA HIS A 111 -24.73 -1.89 6.42
C HIS A 111 -25.77 -2.59 7.28
N GLY A 112 -25.96 -2.15 8.53
CA GLY A 112 -26.97 -2.71 9.43
C GLY A 112 -26.71 -4.18 9.83
N TRP A 113 -25.48 -4.69 9.66
CA TRP A 113 -25.17 -6.08 9.98
C TRP A 113 -25.41 -6.40 11.46
N VAL A 114 -26.18 -7.44 11.72
CA VAL A 114 -26.46 -7.98 13.06
C VAL A 114 -25.62 -9.23 13.29
N ASN A 115 -24.98 -9.32 14.45
CA ASN A 115 -24.18 -10.49 14.79
C ASN A 115 -25.09 -11.73 14.95
N PRO A 116 -24.91 -12.78 14.12
CA PRO A 116 -25.75 -13.98 14.20
C PRO A 116 -25.52 -14.76 15.50
N ARG A 117 -24.39 -14.56 16.17
CA ARG A 117 -24.13 -15.10 17.51
C ARG A 117 -24.68 -14.12 18.55
N GLY A 118 -25.94 -14.29 18.93
CA GLY A 118 -26.56 -13.58 20.05
C GLY A 118 -25.79 -13.77 21.36
N ARG A 119 -25.93 -12.83 22.31
CA ARG A 119 -25.31 -12.92 23.64
C ARG A 119 -25.94 -14.10 24.39
N GLY A 120 -25.20 -15.21 24.56
CA GLY A 120 -25.61 -16.38 25.34
C GLY A 120 -26.43 -17.47 24.60
N GLY A 121 -26.61 -17.38 23.28
CA GLY A 121 -27.36 -18.39 22.52
C GLY A 121 -26.50 -19.58 22.07
N LYS A 122 -27.01 -20.82 22.18
CA LYS A 122 -26.47 -21.98 21.46
C LYS A 122 -26.51 -21.71 19.95
N PRO A 123 -25.55 -22.21 19.14
CA PRO A 123 -25.60 -22.04 17.69
C PRO A 123 -26.90 -22.66 17.17
N GLY A 124 -27.84 -21.83 16.71
CA GLY A 124 -29.03 -22.32 16.03
C GLY A 124 -28.60 -23.05 14.76
N THR A 125 -29.19 -24.21 14.50
CA THR A 125 -28.97 -25.08 13.34
C THR A 125 -29.36 -24.44 11.99
N SER A 126 -29.74 -23.16 11.99
CA SER A 126 -30.01 -22.35 10.81
C SER A 126 -29.17 -21.07 10.87
N ALA A 127 -27.85 -21.21 10.72
CA ALA A 127 -26.98 -20.12 10.29
C ALA A 127 -26.39 -20.49 8.93
N ALA A 128 -27.25 -20.63 7.92
CA ALA A 128 -26.86 -20.21 6.57
C ALA A 128 -26.64 -18.70 6.69
N GLY A 129 -25.40 -18.32 7.04
CA GLY A 129 -25.07 -17.03 7.64
C GLY A 129 -24.09 -17.12 8.80
N GLY A 130 -23.09 -18.00 8.69
CA GLY A 130 -21.93 -17.96 9.59
C GLY A 130 -21.22 -16.60 9.51
N LEU A 131 -20.23 -16.39 10.36
CA LEU A 131 -19.34 -15.23 10.32
C LEU A 131 -18.72 -14.91 8.94
N GLY A 132 -18.89 -15.78 7.93
CA GLY A 132 -18.42 -15.64 6.56
C GLY A 132 -19.29 -14.83 5.60
N GLU A 133 -20.35 -14.12 6.05
CA GLU A 133 -21.22 -13.34 5.14
C GLU A 133 -21.04 -11.81 5.15
N ALA A 134 -20.33 -11.22 6.10
CA ALA A 134 -20.18 -9.75 6.15
C ALA A 134 -18.83 -9.24 5.61
N TRP A 135 -17.78 -10.05 5.73
CA TRP A 135 -16.44 -9.72 5.25
C TRP A 135 -15.65 -10.96 4.88
N VAL A 136 -14.60 -10.76 4.09
CA VAL A 136 -13.56 -11.76 3.76
C VAL A 136 -12.36 -11.52 4.66
N ASP A 137 -11.90 -12.55 5.37
CA ASP A 137 -10.66 -12.55 6.15
C ASP A 137 -9.45 -12.91 5.27
N GLY A 138 -8.24 -12.56 5.73
CA GLY A 138 -7.00 -12.97 5.08
C GLY A 138 -6.61 -12.15 3.85
N VAL A 139 -7.21 -10.97 3.66
CA VAL A 139 -6.92 -10.10 2.52
C VAL A 139 -5.56 -9.44 2.69
N SER A 140 -4.72 -9.55 1.67
CA SER A 140 -3.45 -8.82 1.61
C SER A 140 -3.74 -7.33 1.36
N CYS A 141 -3.20 -6.45 2.20
CA CYS A 141 -3.47 -5.02 2.12
C CYS A 141 -2.26 -4.16 2.49
N GLN A 142 -2.28 -2.93 2.00
CA GLN A 142 -1.32 -1.87 2.30
C GLN A 142 -2.07 -0.56 2.59
N GLN A 143 -1.37 0.42 3.14
CA GLN A 143 -1.85 1.79 3.29
C GLN A 143 -0.72 2.76 2.98
N PHE A 144 -1.05 3.98 2.57
CA PHE A 144 -0.05 4.97 2.21
C PHE A 144 0.65 5.59 3.43
N GLY A 145 0.00 5.67 4.59
CA GLY A 145 0.56 6.33 5.76
C GLY A 145 -0.25 6.05 7.01
N ARG A 146 0.05 6.73 8.12
CA ARG A 146 -0.58 6.44 9.43
C ARG A 146 -1.64 7.47 9.86
N THR A 147 -1.91 8.47 9.03
CA THR A 147 -2.74 9.63 9.40
C THR A 147 -3.74 9.97 8.31
N GLY A 148 -4.90 10.50 8.72
CA GLY A 148 -5.92 11.03 7.82
C GLY A 148 -6.34 10.03 6.74
N ARG A 149 -6.41 10.48 5.49
CA ARG A 149 -6.79 9.65 4.33
C ARG A 149 -5.73 8.60 3.95
N LEU A 150 -4.47 8.84 4.31
CA LEU A 150 -3.35 7.93 4.01
C LEU A 150 -3.44 6.61 4.78
N GLN A 151 -4.16 6.58 5.90
CA GLN A 151 -4.37 5.37 6.70
C GLN A 151 -5.37 4.38 6.07
N ARG A 152 -6.06 4.79 5.00
CA ARG A 152 -7.03 3.93 4.35
C ARG A 152 -6.31 2.75 3.70
N LEU A 153 -6.70 1.55 4.13
CA LEU A 153 -6.19 0.31 3.58
C LEU A 153 -6.78 0.07 2.20
N PHE A 154 -5.95 -0.44 1.30
CA PHE A 154 -6.34 -0.92 -0.02
C PHE A 154 -5.80 -2.33 -0.22
N GLU A 155 -6.52 -3.10 -1.04
CA GLU A 155 -6.20 -4.49 -1.31
C GLU A 155 -5.05 -4.61 -2.31
N VAL A 156 -4.15 -5.55 -2.04
CA VAL A 156 -3.05 -5.89 -2.93
C VAL A 156 -3.01 -7.39 -3.19
N LEU A 157 -2.35 -7.76 -4.29
CA LEU A 157 -2.09 -9.16 -4.58
C LEU A 157 -1.20 -9.77 -3.47
N PRO A 158 -1.47 -11.02 -3.05
CA PRO A 158 -0.57 -11.75 -2.18
C PRO A 158 0.84 -11.83 -2.77
N ALA A 159 1.88 -11.82 -1.93
CA ALA A 159 3.27 -11.89 -2.38
C ALA A 159 3.57 -13.09 -3.29
N ALA A 160 2.89 -14.24 -3.07
CA ALA A 160 3.01 -15.43 -3.90
C ALA A 160 2.44 -15.25 -5.33
N ASP A 161 1.41 -14.42 -5.49
CA ASP A 161 0.77 -14.14 -6.77
C ASP A 161 1.46 -13.00 -7.55
N ALA A 162 2.10 -12.07 -6.83
CA ALA A 162 2.93 -11.04 -7.44
C ALA A 162 4.15 -11.66 -8.18
N ALA A 163 4.77 -12.68 -7.59
CA ALA A 163 5.88 -13.42 -8.22
C ALA A 163 5.47 -14.20 -9.48
N ARG A 164 4.23 -14.70 -9.55
CA ARG A 164 3.71 -15.42 -10.72
C ARG A 164 3.41 -14.49 -11.91
N LYS A 165 2.95 -13.26 -11.66
CA LYS A 165 2.67 -12.30 -12.74
C LYS A 165 3.93 -11.63 -13.31
N GLY A 166 5.05 -11.64 -12.58
CA GLY A 166 6.33 -11.09 -13.05
C GLY A 166 7.13 -11.99 -14.01
N ASN A 167 6.67 -13.22 -14.29
CA ASN A 167 7.45 -14.22 -15.05
C ASN A 167 6.85 -14.57 -16.42
N SER A 168 5.93 -13.77 -16.96
CA SER A 168 5.32 -14.04 -18.28
C SER A 168 6.03 -13.38 -19.47
N GLU A 169 7.11 -12.61 -19.26
CA GLU A 169 7.88 -12.00 -20.35
C GLU A 169 9.38 -12.06 -20.10
N ARG A 170 9.99 -13.20 -20.45
CA ARG A 170 11.34 -13.22 -21.03
C ARG A 170 11.61 -14.55 -21.73
N GLY A 171 11.30 -14.57 -23.02
CA GLY A 171 11.98 -15.45 -23.95
C GLY A 171 13.49 -15.19 -23.92
N ARG A 172 14.25 -16.28 -23.91
CA ARG A 172 15.71 -16.39 -24.05
C ARG A 172 16.21 -15.73 -25.37
N PRO A 173 17.50 -15.35 -25.48
CA PRO A 173 18.58 -16.33 -25.71
C PRO A 173 19.76 -16.11 -24.75
N GLU A 174 20.32 -17.13 -24.09
CA GLU A 174 21.37 -18.03 -24.58
C GLU A 174 22.56 -17.29 -25.18
N PHE A 175 23.46 -16.84 -24.29
CA PHE A 175 24.86 -16.59 -24.64
C PHE A 175 25.73 -17.60 -23.88
N GLU A 176 26.17 -18.60 -24.63
CA GLU A 176 27.19 -19.56 -24.23
C GLU A 176 28.56 -18.85 -24.26
N VAL A 177 29.18 -18.66 -23.10
CA VAL A 177 30.58 -18.21 -23.00
C VAL A 177 31.40 -19.39 -22.51
N ARG A 178 31.99 -20.14 -23.45
CA ARG A 178 33.03 -21.12 -23.17
C ARG A 178 34.37 -20.41 -23.08
N VAL A 179 34.87 -20.25 -21.86
CA VAL A 179 36.25 -19.86 -21.57
C VAL A 179 37.17 -21.05 -21.85
N TRP A 180 38.10 -20.90 -22.80
CA TRP A 180 39.23 -21.81 -22.95
C TRP A 180 40.30 -21.47 -21.91
N SER A 181 40.60 -22.41 -21.02
CA SER A 181 41.75 -22.34 -20.13
C SER A 181 42.95 -22.98 -20.83
N LEU A 182 43.90 -22.15 -21.27
CA LEU A 182 45.25 -22.58 -21.62
C LEU A 182 46.02 -22.79 -20.32
N ARG A 183 46.54 -24.00 -20.10
CA ARG A 183 47.53 -24.26 -19.05
C ARG A 183 48.79 -24.82 -19.71
N THR A 184 49.80 -23.98 -19.74
CA THR A 184 51.20 -24.31 -19.99
C THR A 184 51.78 -25.07 -18.81
N SER A 185 52.37 -26.24 -19.04
CA SER A 185 53.70 -26.70 -18.57
C SER A 185 53.90 -28.14 -19.00
#